data_AF-A0A0F9I1U5-F1
#
_entry.id   AF-A0A0F9I1U5-F1
#
_cell.length_a   1.000
_cell.length_b   1.000
_cell.length_c   1.000
_cell.angle_alpha   90.00
_cell.angle_beta   90.00
_cell.angle_gamma   90.00
#
_symmetry.space_group_name_H-M   'P 1'
#
loop_
_entity.id
_entity.type
_entity.pdbx_description
1 polymer ?
#
loop_
_entity_poly.entity_id
_entity_poly.type
_entity_poly.pdbx_seq_one_letter_code
_entity_poly.pdbx_strand_id
1 'polypeptide(L)'
;MQAIDERGMMVRLEDIPEGSTAFVSYVAGRKAKPRAVAEAERHTRGQPRRYFFGQVSSVWQNRFGEWCMTLFAENRDTIRDGVRFKGGYRTFNPSLGSLIVLELI
;
A
#
# COMPACT_ATOMS: atom_id res chain seq x y z
N MET A 1 -10.34 -19.51 -1.19
CA MET A 1 -9.12 -18.69 -0.99
C MET A 1 -8.80 -18.68 0.49
N GLN A 2 -7.66 -19.22 0.91
CA GLN A 2 -7.17 -19.01 2.28
C GLN A 2 -6.86 -17.52 2.45
N ALA A 3 -7.38 -16.90 3.52
CA ALA A 3 -7.03 -15.54 3.87
C ALA A 3 -5.55 -15.51 4.29
N ILE A 4 -4.70 -14.89 3.47
CA ILE A 4 -3.31 -14.64 3.81
C ILE A 4 -3.32 -13.53 4.87
N ASP A 5 -2.67 -13.76 6.01
CA ASP A 5 -2.53 -12.75 7.05
C ASP A 5 -1.57 -11.63 6.60
N GLU A 6 -1.57 -10.49 7.31
CA GLU A 6 -0.72 -9.33 6.96
C GLU A 6 0.76 -9.73 6.84
N ARG A 7 1.23 -10.63 7.71
CA ARG A 7 2.61 -11.12 7.70
C ARG A 7 2.92 -11.95 6.45
N GLY A 8 2.01 -12.83 6.04
CA GLY A 8 2.13 -13.61 4.81
C GLY A 8 2.12 -12.73 3.57
N MET A 9 1.29 -11.67 3.53
CA MET A 9 1.31 -10.71 2.43
C MET A 9 2.62 -9.92 2.36
N MET A 10 3.19 -9.58 3.52
CA MET A 10 4.48 -8.88 3.63
C MET A 10 5.65 -9.73 3.13
N VAL A 11 5.67 -11.03 3.40
CA VAL A 11 6.68 -11.96 2.87
C VAL A 11 6.57 -12.06 1.35
N ARG A 12 5.34 -12.10 0.82
CA ARG A 12 5.10 -12.19 -0.62
C ARG A 12 5.55 -10.97 -1.42
N LEU A 13 5.77 -9.81 -0.79
CA LEU A 13 6.27 -8.63 -1.49
C LEU A 13 7.66 -8.88 -2.09
N GLU A 14 8.51 -9.66 -1.43
CA GLU A 14 9.86 -10.01 -1.90
C GLU A 14 9.85 -10.72 -3.26
N ASP A 15 8.85 -11.57 -3.47
CA ASP A 15 8.72 -12.41 -4.66
C ASP A 15 7.98 -11.71 -5.81
N ILE A 16 7.59 -10.44 -5.65
CA ILE A 16 6.87 -9.72 -6.70
C ILE A 16 7.85 -9.27 -7.79
N PRO A 17 7.71 -9.78 -9.04
CA PRO A 17 8.55 -9.33 -10.12
C PRO A 17 8.19 -7.91 -10.54
N GLU A 18 9.21 -7.10 -10.80
CA GLU A 18 9.02 -5.79 -11.44
C GLU A 18 8.34 -5.93 -12.80
N GLY A 19 7.49 -4.97 -13.15
CA GLY A 19 6.66 -4.99 -14.36
C GLY A 19 5.35 -5.78 -14.23
N SER A 20 5.15 -6.54 -13.15
CA SER A 20 3.86 -7.19 -12.88
C SER A 20 2.74 -6.18 -12.64
N THR A 21 1.50 -6.57 -12.94
CA THR A 21 0.33 -5.76 -12.58
C THR A 21 -0.12 -6.13 -11.19
N ALA A 22 -0.27 -5.15 -10.30
CA ALA A 22 -0.68 -5.39 -8.94
C ALA A 22 -1.87 -4.51 -8.54
N PHE A 23 -2.80 -5.12 -7.81
CA PHE A 23 -3.79 -4.42 -7.01
C PHE A 23 -3.34 -4.38 -5.55
N VAL A 24 -3.30 -3.19 -4.97
CA VAL A 24 -2.85 -2.95 -3.60
C VAL A 24 -3.90 -2.16 -2.85
N SER A 25 -4.39 -2.70 -1.74
CA SER A 25 -5.26 -2.01 -0.80
C SER A 25 -4.59 -1.93 0.56
N TYR A 26 -4.51 -0.73 1.13
CA TYR A 26 -3.83 -0.51 2.40
C TYR A 26 -4.47 0.66 3.17
N VAL A 27 -4.26 0.69 4.47
CA VAL A 27 -4.58 1.83 5.32
C VAL A 27 -3.33 2.68 5.47
N ALA A 28 -3.42 3.97 5.13
CA ALA A 28 -2.32 4.90 5.33
C ALA A 28 -2.40 5.54 6.73
N GLY A 29 -1.26 5.57 7.41
CA GLY A 29 -1.14 5.99 8.79
C GLY A 29 -0.13 5.09 9.48
N ARG A 30 0.83 5.67 10.20
CA ARG A 30 1.77 4.87 11.01
C ARG A 30 0.96 3.93 11.89
N LYS A 31 1.41 2.67 12.04
CA LYS A 31 0.83 1.75 13.03
C LYS A 31 0.72 2.51 14.35
N ALA A 32 -0.51 2.72 14.79
CA ALA A 32 -0.75 3.43 16.03
C ALA A 32 -0.07 2.63 17.14
N LYS A 33 0.70 3.31 18.00
CA LYS A 33 1.30 2.64 19.16
C LYS A 33 0.16 2.00 19.98
N PRO A 34 0.36 0.84 20.61
CA PRO A 34 -0.70 0.14 21.36
C PRO A 34 -1.47 1.05 22.33
N ARG A 35 -0.76 2.01 22.95
CA ARG A 35 -1.33 3.03 23.84
C ARG A 35 -2.30 3.99 23.13
N ALA A 36 -1.98 4.41 21.91
CA ALA A 36 -2.83 5.28 21.09
C ALA A 36 -4.03 4.52 20.48
N VAL A 37 -3.90 3.21 20.25
CA VAL A 37 -5.04 2.35 19.84
C VAL A 37 -6.07 2.27 20.96
N ALA A 38 -5.64 1.97 22.18
CA ALA A 38 -6.53 1.91 23.36
C ALA A 38 -7.24 3.25 23.65
N GLU A 39 -6.62 4.36 23.29
CA GLU A 39 -7.17 5.72 23.44
C GLU A 39 -8.13 6.09 22.29
N ALA A 40 -7.82 5.66 21.06
CA ALA A 40 -8.60 5.94 19.85
C ALA A 40 -9.85 5.04 19.68
N GLU A 41 -9.83 3.81 20.20
CA GLU A 41 -11.00 2.92 20.25
C GLU A 41 -12.17 3.55 21.02
N ARG A 42 -11.89 4.52 21.90
CA ARG A 42 -12.92 5.30 22.59
C ARG A 42 -13.56 6.39 21.73
N HIS A 43 -12.99 6.79 20.58
CA HIS A 43 -13.36 8.06 19.95
C HIS A 43 -13.41 8.19 18.41
N THR A 44 -13.01 7.23 17.56
CA THR A 44 -13.01 7.56 16.10
C THR A 44 -13.34 6.45 15.09
N ARG A 45 -14.15 6.84 14.09
CA ARG A 45 -14.47 6.14 12.84
C ARG A 45 -13.19 5.83 12.04
N GLY A 46 -13.11 4.63 11.48
CA GLY A 46 -11.89 4.00 10.95
C GLY A 46 -11.08 4.82 9.94
N GLN A 47 -9.77 4.55 9.89
CA GLN A 47 -8.81 5.21 9.01
C GLN A 47 -9.18 5.02 7.52
N PRO A 48 -9.00 6.04 6.66
CA PRO A 48 -9.38 5.97 5.26
C PRO A 48 -8.52 4.95 4.49
N ARG A 49 -9.18 3.98 3.86
CA ARG A 49 -8.55 2.98 2.99
C ARG A 49 -8.08 3.63 1.69
N ARG A 50 -6.90 3.22 1.22
CA ARG A 50 -6.34 3.61 -0.08
C ARG A 50 -6.17 2.37 -0.94
N TYR A 51 -6.46 2.51 -2.23
CA TYR A 51 -6.30 1.46 -3.22
C TYR A 51 -5.55 1.98 -4.43
N PHE A 52 -4.65 1.15 -4.95
CA PHE A 52 -3.92 1.42 -6.18
C PHE A 52 -3.96 0.20 -7.08
N PHE A 53 -3.98 0.48 -8.37
CA PHE A 53 -3.86 -0.52 -9.42
C PHE A 53 -2.87 -0.02 -10.46
N GLY A 54 -1.94 -0.88 -10.85
CA GLY A 54 -1.02 -0.58 -11.94
C GLY A 54 0.24 -1.42 -11.88
N GLN A 55 1.27 -0.98 -12.60
CA GLN A 55 2.49 -1.76 -12.80
C GLN A 55 3.48 -1.57 -11.65
N VAL A 56 4.01 -2.67 -11.13
CA VAL A 56 5.07 -2.65 -10.12
C VAL A 56 6.32 -2.09 -10.76
N SER A 57 6.79 -0.98 -10.22
CA SER A 57 7.99 -0.30 -10.67
C SER A 57 9.23 -0.77 -9.92
N SER A 58 9.10 -1.09 -8.63
CA SER A 58 10.21 -1.60 -7.82
C SER A 58 9.75 -2.22 -6.51
N VAL A 59 10.55 -3.17 -6.02
CA VAL A 59 10.45 -3.76 -4.68
C VAL A 59 11.80 -3.57 -3.98
N TRP A 60 11.79 -3.04 -2.76
CA TRP A 60 13.02 -2.66 -2.06
C TRP A 60 12.84 -2.68 -0.53
N GLN A 61 13.93 -2.79 0.23
CA GLN A 61 13.88 -2.74 1.70
C GLN A 61 14.16 -1.33 2.23
N ASN A 62 13.34 -0.88 3.18
CA ASN A 62 13.62 0.36 3.90
C ASN A 62 14.76 0.19 4.92
N ARG A 63 15.17 1.28 5.58
CA ARG A 63 16.25 1.27 6.59
C ARG A 63 15.98 0.37 7.81
N PHE A 64 14.74 -0.09 7.99
CA PHE A 64 14.33 -1.00 9.07
C PHE A 64 14.27 -2.47 8.60
N GLY A 65 14.68 -2.76 7.35
CA GLY A 65 14.63 -4.10 6.76
C GLY A 65 13.24 -4.53 6.29
N GLU A 66 12.27 -3.61 6.21
CA GLU A 66 10.91 -3.94 5.78
C GLU A 66 10.76 -3.77 4.26
N TRP A 67 10.18 -4.78 3.61
CA TRP A 67 9.87 -4.74 2.18
C TRP A 67 8.83 -3.66 1.86
N CYS A 68 9.18 -2.80 0.91
CA CYS A 68 8.37 -1.74 0.35
C CYS A 68 8.16 -2.02 -1.13
N MET A 69 7.04 -1.55 -1.67
CA MET A 69 6.72 -1.72 -3.08
C MET A 69 6.27 -0.40 -3.68
N THR A 70 6.85 -0.04 -4.82
CA THR A 70 6.45 1.12 -5.61
C THR A 70 5.80 0.67 -6.89
N LEU A 71 4.64 1.22 -7.20
CA LEU A 71 3.89 0.93 -8.42
C LEU A 71 3.49 2.22 -9.11
N PHE A 72 3.44 2.21 -10.43
CA PHE A 72 2.86 3.27 -11.23
C PHE A 72 1.35 3.08 -11.27
N ALA A 73 0.62 3.87 -10.48
CA ALA A 73 -0.82 3.72 -10.33
C ALA A 73 -1.53 4.34 -11.53
N GLU A 74 -2.12 3.51 -12.38
CA GLU A 74 -2.85 3.94 -13.58
C GLU A 74 -4.20 4.58 -13.23
N ASN A 75 -4.79 4.18 -12.09
CA ASN A 75 -6.06 4.71 -11.59
C ASN A 75 -5.95 6.11 -10.96
N ARG A 76 -4.85 6.83 -11.17
CA ARG A 76 -4.55 8.15 -10.58
C ARG A 76 -4.40 9.26 -11.59
N ASP A 77 -5.07 9.13 -12.73
CA ASP A 77 -5.16 10.21 -13.69
C ASP A 77 -5.67 11.48 -13.02
N THR A 78 -4.95 12.58 -13.24
CA THR A 78 -5.33 13.90 -12.75
C THR A 78 -5.44 14.86 -13.93
N ILE A 79 -6.39 15.78 -13.85
CA ILE A 79 -6.49 16.90 -14.79
C ILE A 79 -6.00 18.14 -14.06
N ARG A 80 -4.98 18.80 -14.61
CA ARG A 80 -4.49 20.10 -14.15
C ARG A 80 -4.41 21.03 -15.34
N ASP A 81 -5.03 22.19 -15.23
CA ASP A 81 -5.04 23.24 -16.28
C ASP A 81 -5.47 22.71 -17.66
N GLY A 82 -6.46 21.82 -17.68
CA GLY A 82 -6.97 21.19 -18.92
C GLY A 82 -6.09 20.08 -19.50
N VAL A 83 -4.93 19.80 -18.91
CA VAL A 83 -4.01 18.74 -19.32
C VAL A 83 -4.22 17.49 -18.47
N ARG A 84 -4.39 16.33 -19.12
CA ARG A 84 -4.48 15.02 -18.45
C ARG A 84 -3.07 14.51 -18.14
N PHE A 85 -2.75 14.42 -16.86
CA PHE A 85 -1.57 13.73 -16.35
C PHE A 85 -1.95 12.30 -16.04
N LYS A 86 -1.38 11.36 -16.79
CA LYS A 86 -1.67 9.93 -16.62
C LYS A 86 -0.94 9.37 -15.40
N GLY A 87 -1.69 8.70 -14.54
CA GLY A 87 -1.22 7.95 -13.40
C GLY A 87 -0.32 8.69 -12.41
N GLY A 88 0.40 7.91 -11.61
CA GLY A 88 1.47 8.41 -10.76
C GLY A 88 2.05 7.36 -9.83
N TYR A 89 3.32 7.49 -9.48
CA TYR A 89 3.99 6.55 -8.60
C TYR A 89 3.41 6.57 -7.20
N ARG A 90 3.24 5.38 -6.63
CA ARG A 90 2.78 5.16 -5.26
C ARG A 90 3.60 4.08 -4.61
N THR A 91 3.98 4.35 -3.37
CA THR A 91 4.75 3.43 -2.56
C THR A 91 3.90 2.95 -1.40
N PHE A 92 3.76 1.63 -1.28
CA PHE A 92 3.39 1.01 -0.03
C PHE A 92 4.66 0.85 0.84
N ASN A 93 4.58 1.35 2.07
CA ASN A 93 5.65 1.25 3.05
C ASN A 93 5.04 0.79 4.39
N PRO A 94 5.45 -0.38 4.93
CA PRO A 94 4.89 -0.95 6.17
C PRO A 94 5.07 -0.07 7.41
N SER A 95 6.14 0.72 7.44
CA SER A 95 6.36 1.71 8.51
C SER A 95 5.28 2.81 8.54
N LEU A 96 4.56 3.01 7.43
CA LEU A 96 3.62 4.12 7.21
C LEU A 96 2.19 3.67 6.94
N GLY A 97 1.90 2.38 7.05
CA GLY A 97 0.56 1.85 6.79
C GLY A 97 0.46 0.34 7.05
N SER A 98 -0.76 -0.16 6.95
CA SER A 98 -1.04 -1.60 7.04
C SER A 98 -1.67 -2.10 5.75
N LEU A 99 -1.08 -3.17 5.21
CA LEU A 99 -1.56 -3.83 4.00
C LEU A 99 -2.86 -4.59 4.31
N ILE A 100 -3.88 -4.40 3.49
CA ILE A 100 -5.16 -5.12 3.60
C ILE A 100 -5.24 -6.20 2.53
N VAL A 101 -4.92 -5.85 1.29
CA VAL A 101 -4.99 -6.75 0.13
C VAL A 101 -3.81 -6.49 -0.78
N LEU A 102 -3.23 -7.56 -1.28
CA LEU A 102 -2.22 -7.58 -2.33
C LEU A 102 -2.55 -8.71 -3.29
N GLU A 103 -2.82 -8.36 -4.54
CA GLU A 103 -3.17 -9.30 -5.59
C GLU A 103 -2.34 -8.99 -6.85
N LEU A 104 -1.67 -10.02 -7.38
CA LEU A 104 -0.98 -9.96 -8.66
C LEU A 104 -1.95 -10.40 -9.76
N ILE A 105 -1.95 -9.68 -10.88
CA ILE A 105 -2.85 -9.85 -12.02
C ILE A 105 -2.03 -10.21 -13.26
#